data_AF-A0A1F7NRR1-F1
#
_entry.id   AF-A0A1F7NRR1-F1
#
_cell.length_a   1.000
_cell.length_b   1.000
_cell.length_c   1.000
_cell.angle_alpha   90.00
_cell.angle_beta   90.00
_cell.angle_gamma   90.00
#
_symmetry.space_group_name_H-M   'P 1'
#
loop_
_entity.id
_entity.type
_entity.pdbx_description
1 polymer ?
#
loop_
_entity_poly.entity_id
_entity_poly.type
_entity_poly.pdbx_seq_one_letter_code
_entity_poly.pdbx_strand_id
1 'polypeptide(L)'
;MNRLFLTAARDEVARRRGLVPSGQIVEAWPDQAEPAVLWIGEETRALLESVGEPIKVDLTLPADAIPVYYGPRLCDVESLPREESLKGRVVSGHGIAVAWITLDRFGERASYEPRSASDPVFHLRRVGGGAGHLWRLFRTRDEAVTYMREAYGRDSEGAEWAQGLAVADFAELLRLHAERGDR
;
A
#
# COMPACT_ATOMS: atom_id res chain seq x y z
N MET A 1 -3.09 -7.69 -14.74
CA MET A 1 -3.62 -7.51 -13.37
C MET A 1 -2.42 -7.52 -12.46
N ASN A 2 -2.14 -6.41 -11.79
CA ASN A 2 -0.90 -6.28 -11.01
C ASN A 2 -0.96 -7.13 -9.74
N ARG A 3 0.20 -7.58 -9.27
CA ARG A 3 0.35 -8.48 -8.12
C ARG A 3 1.30 -7.89 -7.09
N LEU A 4 1.04 -8.19 -5.83
CA LEU A 4 1.93 -7.94 -4.71
C LEU A 4 2.55 -9.27 -4.29
N PHE A 5 3.84 -9.25 -3.96
CA PHE A 5 4.60 -10.44 -3.59
C PHE A 5 5.24 -10.24 -2.23
N LEU A 6 5.13 -11.25 -1.37
CA LEU A 6 5.89 -11.36 -0.14
C LEU A 6 7.15 -12.20 -0.41
N THR A 7 8.31 -11.73 0.03
CA THR A 7 9.58 -12.47 -0.12
C THR A 7 10.47 -12.32 1.10
N ALA A 8 11.03 -13.42 1.57
CA ALA A 8 12.12 -13.46 2.55
C ALA A 8 13.51 -13.14 1.96
N ALA A 9 13.63 -12.93 0.64
CA ALA A 9 14.90 -12.67 -0.05
C ALA A 9 15.43 -11.24 0.13
N ARG A 10 15.36 -10.69 1.35
CA ARG A 10 15.70 -9.29 1.68
C ARG A 10 17.11 -8.89 1.24
N ASP A 11 18.10 -9.74 1.51
CA ASP A 11 19.49 -9.47 1.15
C ASP A 11 19.70 -9.47 -0.37
N GLU A 12 18.96 -10.32 -1.08
CA GLU A 12 18.99 -10.37 -2.54
C GLU A 12 18.36 -9.11 -3.16
N VAL A 13 17.22 -8.67 -2.62
CA VAL A 13 16.57 -7.41 -3.01
C VAL A 13 17.54 -6.24 -2.77
N ALA A 14 18.22 -6.20 -1.63
CA ALA A 14 19.20 -5.16 -1.31
C ALA A 14 20.39 -5.16 -2.27
N ARG A 15 20.95 -6.34 -2.57
CA ARG A 15 22.07 -6.51 -3.51
C ARG A 15 21.69 -6.03 -4.90
N ARG A 16 20.55 -6.48 -5.43
CA ARG A 16 20.11 -6.16 -6.80
C ARG A 16 19.64 -4.74 -6.98
N ARG A 17 19.15 -4.09 -5.92
CA ARG A 17 18.83 -2.65 -5.96
C ARG A 17 20.01 -1.81 -6.44
N GLY A 18 21.25 -2.21 -6.12
CA GLY A 18 22.46 -1.54 -6.60
C GLY A 18 22.83 -1.83 -8.07
N LEU A 19 22.22 -2.84 -8.68
CA LEU A 19 22.46 -3.26 -10.08
C LEU A 19 21.38 -2.74 -11.04
N VAL A 20 20.26 -2.27 -10.50
CA VAL A 20 19.15 -1.70 -11.26
C VAL A 20 19.60 -0.42 -11.99
N PRO A 21 19.23 -0.23 -13.27
CA PRO A 21 19.58 0.97 -14.01
C PRO A 21 19.13 2.27 -13.33
N SER A 22 19.99 3.28 -13.38
CA SER A 22 19.70 4.61 -12.86
C SER A 22 18.37 5.17 -13.40
N GLY A 23 17.58 5.77 -12.51
CA GLY A 23 16.26 6.31 -12.84
C GLY A 23 15.09 5.33 -12.68
N GLN A 24 15.38 4.03 -12.49
CA GLN A 24 14.38 3.06 -12.06
C GLN A 24 14.38 2.91 -10.54
N ILE A 25 13.22 2.64 -9.97
CA ILE A 25 13.00 2.67 -8.53
C ILE A 25 12.54 1.28 -8.08
N VAL A 26 13.24 0.74 -7.08
CA VAL A 26 12.86 -0.48 -6.38
C VAL A 26 12.11 -0.10 -5.12
N GLU A 27 10.79 -0.31 -5.11
CA GLU A 27 9.93 -0.05 -3.95
C GLU A 27 9.66 -1.36 -3.22
N ALA A 28 10.23 -1.51 -2.02
CA ALA A 28 10.09 -2.70 -1.19
C ALA A 28 9.79 -2.32 0.25
N TRP A 29 8.73 -2.89 0.80
CA TRP A 29 8.17 -2.50 2.09
C TRP A 29 8.35 -3.64 3.11
N PRO A 30 9.11 -3.45 4.19
CA PRO A 30 9.23 -4.46 5.24
C PRO A 30 7.87 -4.74 5.87
N ASP A 31 7.55 -6.02 6.05
CA ASP A 31 6.37 -6.41 6.81
C ASP A 31 6.53 -5.97 8.27
N GLN A 32 5.48 -5.38 8.83
CA GLN A 32 5.55 -4.80 10.17
C GLN A 32 5.61 -5.88 11.26
N ALA A 33 5.01 -7.05 11.04
CA ALA A 33 5.07 -8.17 11.97
C ALA A 33 6.37 -8.97 11.81
N GLU A 34 6.86 -9.09 10.57
CA GLU A 34 8.09 -9.82 10.25
C GLU A 34 9.04 -8.97 9.39
N PRO A 35 9.85 -8.07 9.97
CA PRO A 35 10.70 -7.14 9.20
C PRO A 35 11.77 -7.80 8.31
N ALA A 36 11.97 -9.10 8.44
CA ALA A 36 12.85 -9.90 7.59
C ALA A 36 12.25 -10.17 6.20
N VAL A 37 10.92 -10.11 6.05
CA VAL A 37 10.23 -10.27 4.77
C VAL A 37 9.81 -8.91 4.18
N LEU A 38 9.73 -8.85 2.86
CA LEU A 38 9.41 -7.65 2.10
C LEU A 38 8.18 -7.87 1.23
N TRP A 39 7.30 -6.88 1.20
CA TRP A 39 6.27 -6.72 0.17
C TRP A 39 6.82 -5.92 -1.00
N ILE A 40 6.72 -6.47 -2.21
CA ILE A 40 7.13 -5.82 -3.47
C ILE A 40 6.01 -5.92 -4.51
N GLY A 41 6.00 -4.96 -5.43
CA GLY A 41 5.13 -4.96 -6.60
C GLY A 41 5.64 -5.82 -7.76
N GLU A 42 4.78 -6.10 -8.73
CA GLU A 42 5.10 -6.78 -9.98
C GLU A 42 6.15 -6.05 -10.81
N GLU A 43 6.07 -4.71 -10.92
CA GLU A 43 7.09 -3.95 -11.62
C GLU A 43 8.45 -4.02 -10.91
N THR A 44 8.42 -3.91 -9.57
CA THR A 44 9.65 -4.02 -8.77
C THR A 44 10.26 -5.42 -8.87
N ARG A 45 9.43 -6.47 -8.85
CA ARG A 45 9.88 -7.85 -9.03
C ARG A 45 10.51 -8.04 -10.41
N ALA A 46 9.82 -7.65 -11.48
CA ALA A 46 10.33 -7.77 -12.84
C ALA A 46 11.67 -7.03 -13.02
N LEU A 47 11.80 -5.86 -12.39
CA LEU A 47 13.04 -5.09 -12.41
C LEU A 47 14.18 -5.83 -11.70
N LEU A 48 13.93 -6.41 -10.53
CA LEU A 48 14.93 -7.20 -9.79
C LEU A 48 15.31 -8.48 -10.55
N GLU A 49 14.37 -9.10 -11.25
CA GLU A 49 14.60 -10.29 -12.08
C GLU A 49 15.29 -9.95 -13.41
N SER A 50 15.21 -8.70 -13.90
CA SER A 50 15.99 -8.29 -15.09
C SER A 50 17.51 -8.27 -14.86
N VAL A 51 17.94 -8.24 -13.60
CA VAL A 51 19.36 -8.16 -13.19
C VAL A 51 19.81 -9.37 -12.34
N GLY A 52 19.05 -10.47 -12.34
CA GLY A 52 19.42 -11.72 -11.67
C GLY A 52 18.33 -12.79 -11.74
N GLU A 53 18.59 -13.95 -11.15
CA GLU A 53 17.65 -15.10 -11.12
C GLU A 53 16.26 -14.77 -10.55
N PRO A 54 15.19 -15.49 -10.89
CA PRO A 54 13.86 -15.28 -10.31
C PRO A 54 13.86 -15.07 -8.79
N ILE A 55 13.14 -14.07 -8.29
CA ILE A 55 13.04 -13.81 -6.84
C ILE A 55 12.12 -14.87 -6.24
N LYS A 56 12.59 -15.54 -5.18
CA LYS A 56 11.76 -16.48 -4.44
C LYS A 56 10.60 -15.72 -3.78
N VAL A 57 9.38 -16.21 -3.99
CA VAL A 57 8.15 -15.62 -3.45
C VAL A 57 7.52 -16.59 -2.45
N ASP A 58 7.10 -16.07 -1.30
CA ASP A 58 6.41 -16.84 -0.27
C ASP A 58 4.88 -16.74 -0.44
N LEU A 59 4.38 -15.53 -0.70
CA LEU A 59 2.96 -15.26 -0.96
C LEU A 59 2.78 -14.31 -2.14
N THR A 60 1.70 -14.50 -2.88
CA THR A 60 1.23 -13.59 -3.93
C THR A 60 -0.18 -13.12 -3.59
N LEU A 61 -0.46 -11.83 -3.76
CA LEU A 61 -1.78 -11.23 -3.64
C LEU A 61 -2.10 -10.44 -4.92
N PRO A 62 -3.33 -10.50 -5.43
CA PRO A 62 -3.75 -9.61 -6.50
C PRO A 62 -3.91 -8.18 -5.94
N ALA A 63 -3.32 -7.19 -6.62
CA ALA A 63 -3.27 -5.81 -6.10
C ALA A 63 -4.65 -5.12 -6.10
N ASP A 64 -5.60 -5.60 -6.90
CA ASP A 64 -6.99 -5.13 -6.90
C ASP A 64 -7.78 -5.54 -5.65
N ALA A 65 -7.30 -6.54 -4.88
CA ALA A 65 -7.88 -6.90 -3.58
C ALA A 65 -7.65 -5.84 -2.48
N ILE A 66 -6.86 -4.79 -2.76
CA ILE A 66 -6.62 -3.66 -1.85
C ILE A 66 -7.29 -2.41 -2.42
N PRO A 67 -8.50 -2.04 -1.96
CA PRO A 67 -9.18 -0.85 -2.44
C PRO A 67 -8.49 0.44 -2.00
N VAL A 68 -8.48 1.44 -2.89
CA VAL A 68 -7.97 2.80 -2.62
C VAL A 68 -9.13 3.79 -2.75
N TYR A 69 -9.36 4.59 -1.71
CA TYR A 69 -10.28 5.73 -1.75
C TYR A 69 -9.52 7.02 -1.97
N TYR A 70 -9.73 7.70 -3.10
CA TYR A 70 -9.05 8.96 -3.41
C TYR A 70 -9.81 10.22 -2.95
N GLY A 71 -11.08 10.08 -2.58
CA GLY A 71 -11.94 11.20 -2.21
C GLY A 71 -12.32 12.12 -3.38
N PRO A 72 -13.23 13.09 -3.15
CA PRO A 72 -13.82 13.90 -4.21
C PRO A 72 -12.94 15.06 -4.71
N ARG A 73 -11.85 15.39 -3.98
CA ARG A 73 -10.99 16.55 -4.25
C ARG A 73 -9.53 16.17 -4.46
N LEU A 74 -9.29 15.03 -5.10
CA LEU A 74 -7.94 14.58 -5.43
C LEU A 74 -7.18 15.68 -6.17
N CYS A 75 -6.00 16.02 -5.68
CA CYS A 75 -5.11 17.04 -6.24
C CYS A 75 -3.67 16.52 -6.33
N ASP A 76 -2.78 17.31 -6.95
CA ASP A 76 -1.36 16.98 -7.11
C ASP A 76 -1.12 15.58 -7.73
N VAL A 77 -1.97 15.18 -8.69
CA VAL A 77 -2.03 13.81 -9.28
C VAL A 77 -0.66 13.34 -9.79
N GLU A 78 0.13 14.23 -10.39
CA GLU A 78 1.48 13.93 -10.90
C GLU A 78 2.48 13.52 -9.82
N SER A 79 2.19 13.86 -8.55
CA SER A 79 2.98 13.51 -7.37
C SER A 79 2.47 12.27 -6.63
N LEU A 80 1.37 11.66 -7.08
CA LEU A 80 0.87 10.43 -6.48
C LEU A 80 1.91 9.31 -6.61
N PRO A 81 2.10 8.51 -5.55
CA PRO A 81 2.95 7.34 -5.63
C PRO A 81 2.39 6.35 -6.65
N ARG A 82 3.25 5.44 -7.11
CA ARG A 82 2.76 4.27 -7.85
C ARG A 82 1.76 3.54 -6.98
N GLU A 83 0.56 3.26 -7.51
CA GLU A 83 -0.50 2.63 -6.72
C GLU A 83 -0.06 1.26 -6.18
N GLU A 84 0.73 0.52 -6.93
CA GLU A 84 1.31 -0.76 -6.49
C GLU A 84 2.19 -0.61 -5.24
N SER A 85 3.02 0.45 -5.18
CA SER A 85 3.84 0.75 -4.00
C SER A 85 3.00 1.18 -2.81
N LEU A 86 1.98 2.02 -3.04
CA LEU A 86 1.00 2.36 -2.01
C LEU A 86 0.36 1.10 -1.42
N LYS A 87 -0.10 0.19 -2.27
CA LYS A 87 -0.73 -1.06 -1.85
C LYS A 87 0.25 -2.01 -1.15
N GLY A 88 1.50 -2.07 -1.62
CA GLY A 88 2.61 -2.76 -0.93
C GLY A 88 2.81 -2.23 0.50
N ARG A 89 2.79 -0.91 0.68
CA ARG A 89 2.87 -0.26 2.00
C ARG A 89 1.66 -0.59 2.89
N VAL A 90 0.47 -0.73 2.30
CA VAL A 90 -0.76 -1.08 3.02
C VAL A 90 -0.67 -2.50 3.56
N VAL A 91 -0.36 -3.48 2.71
CA VAL A 91 -0.25 -4.89 3.14
C VAL A 91 0.92 -5.10 4.11
N SER A 92 2.02 -4.32 3.98
CA SER A 92 3.13 -4.36 4.94
C SER A 92 2.72 -3.90 6.34
N GLY A 93 1.69 -3.05 6.46
CA GLY A 93 1.09 -2.64 7.73
C GLY A 93 -0.12 -3.49 8.17
N HIS A 94 -0.34 -4.62 7.48
CA HIS A 94 -1.51 -5.52 7.61
C HIS A 94 -2.84 -4.78 7.39
N GLY A 95 -2.84 -3.82 6.47
CA GLY A 95 -4.04 -3.13 6.02
C GLY A 95 -4.78 -3.90 4.92
N ILE A 96 -6.09 -3.67 4.82
CA ILE A 96 -6.98 -4.22 3.79
C ILE A 96 -7.43 -3.18 2.77
N ALA A 97 -7.29 -1.90 3.09
CA ALA A 97 -7.70 -0.78 2.26
C ALA A 97 -6.93 0.49 2.67
N VAL A 98 -7.01 1.53 1.84
CA VAL A 98 -6.36 2.81 2.12
C VAL A 98 -7.16 3.98 1.59
N ALA A 99 -7.13 5.10 2.31
CA ALA A 99 -7.71 6.35 1.89
C ALA A 99 -6.66 7.45 1.75
N TRP A 100 -6.80 8.24 0.70
CA TRP A 100 -6.14 9.52 0.54
C TRP A 100 -6.83 10.54 1.46
N ILE A 101 -6.06 11.11 2.38
CA ILE A 101 -6.57 12.04 3.40
C ILE A 101 -5.77 13.34 3.41
N THR A 102 -5.10 13.67 2.30
CA THR A 102 -4.27 14.89 2.20
C THR A 102 -5.10 16.14 2.38
N LEU A 103 -6.34 16.14 1.87
CA LEU A 103 -7.33 17.16 2.16
C LEU A 103 -8.43 16.59 3.04
N ASP A 104 -8.88 17.38 4.00
CA ASP A 104 -10.07 17.07 4.79
C ASP A 104 -11.36 17.33 3.99
N ARG A 105 -12.53 17.13 4.64
CA ARG A 105 -13.83 17.33 3.99
C ARG A 105 -14.11 18.77 3.56
N PHE A 106 -13.41 19.75 4.15
CA PHE A 106 -13.54 21.17 3.79
C PHE A 106 -12.58 21.57 2.66
N GLY A 107 -11.61 20.70 2.34
CA GLY A 107 -10.57 20.95 1.35
C GLY A 107 -9.32 21.58 1.95
N GLU A 108 -9.20 21.59 3.28
CA GLU A 108 -8.00 22.06 3.97
C GLU A 108 -6.96 20.94 4.04
N ARG A 109 -5.68 21.30 3.95
CA ARG A 109 -4.60 20.31 3.97
C ARG A 109 -4.48 19.74 5.38
N ALA A 110 -4.73 18.44 5.51
CA ALA A 110 -4.58 17.74 6.77
C ALA A 110 -3.11 17.71 7.20
N SER A 111 -2.87 17.86 8.50
CA SER A 111 -1.55 17.70 9.10
C SER A 111 -1.60 16.54 10.09
N TYR A 112 -0.67 15.60 9.93
CA TYR A 112 -0.49 14.49 10.84
C TYR A 112 0.98 14.09 10.83
N GLU A 113 1.58 13.94 12.01
CA GLU A 113 2.96 13.48 12.15
C GLU A 113 2.98 12.03 12.65
N PRO A 114 3.29 11.05 11.79
CA PRO A 114 3.42 9.65 12.21
C PRO A 114 4.57 9.50 13.20
N ARG A 115 4.31 8.82 14.31
CA ARG A 115 5.29 8.56 15.37
C ARG A 115 6.09 7.29 15.10
N SER A 116 5.59 6.43 14.22
CA SER A 116 6.13 5.10 13.96
C SER A 116 5.72 4.56 12.59
N ALA A 117 6.43 3.53 12.11
CA ALA A 117 6.00 2.79 10.92
C ALA A 117 4.67 2.03 11.12
N SER A 118 4.25 1.83 12.38
CA SER A 118 2.98 1.19 12.73
C SER A 118 1.78 2.12 12.72
N ASP A 119 1.99 3.43 12.59
CA ASP A 119 0.86 4.35 12.50
C ASP A 119 0.03 4.07 11.25
N PRO A 120 -1.31 4.07 11.37
CA PRO A 120 -2.19 3.84 10.21
C PRO A 120 -2.11 5.00 9.22
N VAL A 121 -1.68 6.18 9.68
CA VAL A 121 -1.50 7.37 8.84
C VAL A 121 -0.03 7.52 8.49
N PHE A 122 0.27 7.71 7.20
CA PHE A 122 1.63 7.86 6.71
C PHE A 122 1.71 8.80 5.51
N HIS A 123 2.89 9.36 5.30
CA HIS A 123 3.20 10.13 4.11
C HIS A 123 3.75 9.20 3.03
N LEU A 124 3.25 9.36 1.81
CA LEU A 124 3.82 8.70 0.63
C LEU A 124 3.76 9.64 -0.57
N ARG A 125 4.83 9.66 -1.35
CA ARG A 125 4.96 10.49 -2.55
C ARG A 125 5.63 9.69 -3.66
N ARG A 126 5.39 10.09 -4.90
CA ARG A 126 6.22 9.67 -6.02
C ARG A 126 7.68 10.04 -5.76
N VAL A 127 8.60 9.14 -6.03
CA VAL A 127 10.03 9.48 -6.06
C VAL A 127 10.26 10.50 -7.17
N GLY A 128 10.88 11.63 -6.84
CA GLY A 128 11.02 12.78 -7.74
C GLY A 128 9.76 13.66 -7.88
N GLY A 129 8.66 13.31 -7.20
CA GLY A 129 7.45 14.13 -7.13
C GLY A 129 7.60 15.32 -6.17
N GLY A 130 6.85 16.38 -6.43
CA GLY A 130 6.92 17.63 -5.67
C GLY A 130 6.11 17.59 -4.37
N ALA A 131 4.87 17.11 -4.42
CA ALA A 131 3.96 17.09 -3.27
C ALA A 131 4.00 15.76 -2.50
N GLY A 132 3.92 15.86 -1.17
CA GLY A 132 3.64 14.73 -0.29
C GLY A 132 2.14 14.53 -0.11
N HIS A 133 1.72 13.27 -0.10
CA HIS A 133 0.34 12.89 0.18
C HIS A 133 0.23 12.17 1.50
N LEU A 134 -0.82 12.49 2.24
CA LEU A 134 -1.18 11.82 3.47
C LEU A 134 -2.18 10.70 3.16
N TRP A 135 -1.88 9.52 3.67
CA TRP A 135 -2.67 8.32 3.48
C TRP A 135 -3.03 7.73 4.83
N ARG A 136 -4.20 7.08 4.90
CA ARG A 136 -4.60 6.26 6.04
C ARG A 136 -4.89 4.84 5.56
N LEU A 137 -4.13 3.86 6.00
CA LEU A 137 -4.51 2.45 5.85
C LEU A 137 -5.56 2.07 6.90
N PHE A 138 -6.39 1.09 6.56
CA PHE A 138 -7.37 0.48 7.44
C PHE A 138 -7.04 -0.99 7.60
N ARG A 139 -7.00 -1.48 8.85
CA ARG A 139 -6.72 -2.89 9.15
C ARG A 139 -7.99 -3.73 9.19
N THR A 140 -9.12 -3.08 9.47
CA THR A 140 -10.43 -3.73 9.48
C THR A 140 -11.46 -2.90 8.73
N ARG A 141 -12.51 -3.56 8.26
CA ARG A 141 -13.66 -2.89 7.63
C ARG A 141 -14.36 -1.97 8.63
N ASP A 142 -14.52 -2.40 9.87
CA ASP A 142 -15.20 -1.61 10.90
C ASP A 142 -14.42 -0.34 11.23
N GLU A 143 -13.08 -0.40 11.23
CA GLU A 143 -12.22 0.78 11.34
C GLU A 143 -12.45 1.76 10.17
N ALA A 144 -12.48 1.26 8.93
CA ALA A 144 -12.74 2.08 7.76
C ALA A 144 -14.11 2.75 7.81
N VAL A 145 -15.15 1.99 8.18
CA VAL A 145 -16.53 2.50 8.29
C VAL A 145 -16.62 3.57 9.37
N THR A 146 -16.03 3.32 10.55
CA THR A 146 -16.03 4.28 11.66
C THR A 146 -15.34 5.58 11.25
N TYR A 147 -14.11 5.48 10.74
CA TYR A 147 -13.35 6.64 10.31
C TYR A 147 -14.06 7.44 9.22
N MET A 148 -14.58 6.78 8.18
CA MET A 148 -15.22 7.49 7.07
C MET A 148 -16.48 8.21 7.50
N ARG A 149 -17.29 7.61 8.39
CA ARG A 149 -18.49 8.26 8.94
C ARG A 149 -18.14 9.48 9.79
N GLU A 150 -17.09 9.40 10.60
CA GLU A 150 -16.66 10.49 11.46
C GLU A 150 -16.02 11.64 10.65
N ALA A 151 -15.12 11.30 9.72
CA ALA A 151 -14.36 12.27 8.94
C ALA A 151 -15.19 12.93 7.82
N TYR A 152 -16.03 12.16 7.12
CA TYR A 152 -16.75 12.63 5.92
C TYR A 152 -18.28 12.69 6.09
N GLY A 153 -18.82 12.10 7.15
CA GLY A 153 -20.26 12.04 7.42
C GLY A 153 -20.88 10.68 7.12
N ARG A 154 -22.00 10.38 7.79
CA ARG A 154 -22.63 9.05 7.77
C ARG A 154 -23.09 8.60 6.38
N ASP A 155 -23.59 9.54 5.59
CA ASP A 155 -24.16 9.31 4.26
C ASP A 155 -23.20 9.77 3.14
N SER A 156 -21.90 9.79 3.44
CA SER A 156 -20.87 10.16 2.47
C SER A 156 -20.49 8.99 1.55
N GLU A 157 -20.01 9.30 0.34
CA GLU A 157 -19.43 8.30 -0.57
C GLU A 157 -18.30 7.50 0.09
N GLY A 158 -17.51 8.12 0.97
CA GLY A 158 -16.48 7.43 1.74
C GLY A 158 -17.05 6.39 2.71
N ALA A 159 -18.18 6.70 3.35
CA ALA A 159 -18.85 5.76 4.25
C ALA A 159 -19.50 4.60 3.48
N GLU A 160 -20.02 4.83 2.26
CA GLU A 160 -20.52 3.78 1.37
C GLU A 160 -19.38 2.90 0.85
N TRP A 161 -18.28 3.51 0.40
CA TRP A 161 -17.07 2.81 -0.04
C TRP A 161 -16.53 1.88 1.06
N ALA A 162 -16.44 2.35 2.31
CA ALA A 162 -15.96 1.55 3.42
C ALA A 162 -16.90 0.37 3.75
N GLN A 163 -18.22 0.55 3.60
CA GLN A 163 -19.20 -0.53 3.80
C GLN A 163 -19.09 -1.60 2.72
N GLY A 164 -18.68 -1.21 1.50
CA GLY A 164 -18.49 -2.10 0.35
C GLY A 164 -17.20 -2.93 0.37
N LEU A 165 -16.32 -2.77 1.37
CA LEU A 165 -15.09 -3.56 1.47
C LEU A 165 -15.42 -5.06 1.60
N ALA A 166 -14.81 -5.86 0.73
CA ALA A 166 -15.12 -7.29 0.57
C ALA A 166 -14.63 -8.16 1.73
N VAL A 167 -13.61 -7.71 2.47
CA VAL A 167 -12.96 -8.44 3.55
C VAL A 167 -13.09 -7.68 4.86
N ALA A 168 -13.22 -8.40 5.98
CA ALA A 168 -13.33 -7.83 7.30
C ALA A 168 -11.97 -7.41 7.87
N ASP A 169 -10.91 -8.18 7.60
CA ASP A 169 -9.56 -7.98 8.15
C ASP A 169 -8.47 -8.62 7.27
N PHE A 170 -7.20 -8.46 7.68
CA PHE A 170 -6.04 -8.97 6.94
C PHE A 170 -5.97 -10.49 6.86
N ALA A 171 -6.42 -11.21 7.90
CA ALA A 171 -6.44 -12.66 7.87
C ALA A 171 -7.43 -13.19 6.83
N GLU A 172 -8.59 -12.54 6.72
CA GLU A 172 -9.57 -12.84 5.67
C GLU A 172 -9.05 -12.50 4.28
N LEU A 173 -8.37 -11.36 4.10
CA LEU A 173 -7.71 -10.99 2.85
C LEU A 173 -6.75 -12.09 2.39
N LEU A 174 -5.85 -12.54 3.27
CA LEU A 174 -4.91 -13.61 2.93
C LEU A 174 -5.62 -14.92 2.63
N ARG A 175 -6.63 -15.29 3.42
CA ARG A 175 -7.40 -16.53 3.23
C ARG A 175 -8.11 -16.58 1.86
N LEU A 176 -8.65 -15.45 1.40
CA LEU A 176 -9.44 -15.38 0.17
C LEU A 176 -8.59 -15.17 -1.08
N HIS A 177 -7.48 -14.46 -0.97
CA HIS A 177 -6.75 -13.97 -2.12
C HIS A 177 -5.28 -14.39 -2.20
N ALA A 178 -4.68 -14.88 -1.10
CA ALA A 178 -3.27 -15.22 -1.13
C ALA A 178 -3.02 -16.57 -1.80
N GLU A 179 -2.12 -16.56 -2.78
CA GLU A 179 -1.56 -17.75 -3.39
C GLU A 179 -0.17 -18.00 -2.79
N ARG A 180 0.13 -19.24 -2.41
CA ARG A 180 1.49 -19.59 -1.96
C ARG A 180 2.41 -19.66 -3.16
N GLY A 181 3.59 -19.07 -3.06
CA GLY A 181 4.61 -19.15 -4.11
C GLY A 181 5.21 -20.56 -4.23
N ASP A 182 5.74 -20.87 -5.41
CA ASP A 182 6.46 -22.12 -5.66
C ASP A 182 7.71 -22.20 -4.76
N ARG A 183 7.83 -23.31 -4.03
CA ARG A 183 8.89 -23.53 -3.04
C ARG A 183 10.25 -23.79 -3.65
#